data_AF-A0A5E4W536-F1
#
_entry.id   AF-A0A5E4W536-F1
#
_cell.length_a   1.000
_cell.length_b   1.000
_cell.length_c   1.000
_cell.angle_alpha   90.00
_cell.angle_beta   90.00
_cell.angle_gamma   90.00
#
_symmetry.space_group_name_H-M   'P 1'
#
loop_
_entity.id
_entity.type
_entity.pdbx_description
1 polymer ?
#
loop_
_entity_poly.entity_id
_entity_poly.type
_entity_poly.pdbx_seq_one_letter_code
_entity_poly.pdbx_strand_id
1 'polypeptide(L)'
;MGLLGDRDDDLRVFFSGDTGYFDGFRTIGETYGPFDVTLMETGAYNERWAYVHMQPEETLQAHLDLKGRHLLPIHNGTFDLSMHVWQEPFERIAALAAAHGVSLITPEMGEQVDLCAPHGGAAWWRMS
;
A
#
# COMPACT_ATOMS: atom_id res chain seq x y z
N MET A 1 33.66 13.22 -0.05
CA MET A 1 32.70 14.04 0.71
C MET A 1 31.56 14.36 -0.26
N GLY A 2 30.57 13.47 -0.33
CA GLY A 2 29.44 13.62 -1.25
C GLY A 2 28.40 14.51 -0.61
N LEU A 3 28.00 15.58 -1.30
CA LEU A 3 26.92 16.45 -0.88
C LEU A 3 25.64 15.61 -0.80
N LEU A 4 25.12 15.44 0.42
CA LEU A 4 23.73 15.09 0.65
C LEU A 4 22.93 16.20 -0.02
N GLY A 5 22.32 15.88 -1.17
CA GLY A 5 21.42 16.80 -1.83
C GLY A 5 20.31 17.15 -0.85
N ASP A 6 20.21 18.44 -0.52
CA ASP A 6 18.97 19.07 -0.07
C ASP A 6 17.85 18.57 -0.99
N ARG A 7 16.96 17.72 -0.47
CA ARG A 7 15.72 17.41 -1.19
C ARG A 7 14.73 18.50 -0.82
N ASP A 8 14.73 19.53 -1.65
CA ASP A 8 13.65 20.51 -1.80
C ASP A 8 12.45 19.86 -2.55
N ASP A 9 12.18 18.58 -2.31
CA ASP A 9 11.06 17.84 -2.90
C ASP A 9 9.97 17.72 -1.83
N ASP A 10 8.87 18.46 -2.02
CA ASP A 10 7.66 18.31 -1.19
C ASP A 10 7.25 16.83 -1.11
N LEU A 11 6.98 16.34 0.10
CA LEU A 11 6.49 14.98 0.36
C LEU A 11 5.26 14.69 -0.50
N ARG A 12 5.31 13.63 -1.33
CA ARG A 12 4.19 13.24 -2.18
C ARG A 12 3.52 11.98 -1.66
N VAL A 13 2.25 12.13 -1.29
CA VAL A 13 1.43 11.02 -0.78
C VAL A 13 0.27 10.78 -1.73
N PHE A 14 0.04 9.51 -2.08
CA PHE A 14 -1.16 9.08 -2.78
C PHE A 14 -2.06 8.30 -1.82
N PHE A 15 -3.36 8.58 -1.85
CA PHE A 15 -4.37 7.86 -1.07
C PHE A 15 -5.45 7.35 -2.03
N SER A 16 -5.61 6.02 -2.12
CA SER A 16 -6.54 5.42 -3.08
C SER A 16 -8.01 5.66 -2.74
N GLY A 17 -8.34 5.78 -1.46
CA GLY A 17 -9.70 5.52 -0.98
C GLY A 17 -10.10 4.08 -1.33
N ASP A 18 -11.41 3.87 -1.52
CA ASP A 18 -11.97 2.57 -1.90
C ASP A 18 -12.16 2.53 -3.42
N THR A 19 -11.44 1.65 -4.12
CA THR A 19 -11.48 1.51 -5.57
C THR A 19 -10.98 0.15 -6.04
N GLY A 20 -11.53 -0.33 -7.16
CA GLY A 20 -10.91 -1.40 -7.95
C GLY A 20 -9.70 -0.88 -8.76
N TYR A 21 -8.95 -1.80 -9.37
CA TYR A 21 -7.84 -1.46 -10.25
C TYR A 21 -8.32 -0.83 -11.57
N PHE A 22 -7.59 0.19 -12.05
CA PHE A 22 -7.83 0.82 -13.35
C PHE A 22 -6.56 1.47 -13.91
N ASP A 23 -6.52 1.67 -15.24
CA ASP A 23 -5.34 2.23 -15.96
C ASP A 23 -4.94 3.64 -15.52
N GLY A 24 -5.83 4.36 -14.83
CA GLY A 24 -5.54 5.70 -14.34
C GLY A 24 -4.42 5.75 -13.30
N PHE A 25 -4.14 4.67 -12.57
CA PHE A 25 -2.98 4.63 -11.66
C PHE A 25 -1.67 4.89 -12.40
N ARG A 26 -1.50 4.31 -13.60
CA ARG A 26 -0.33 4.56 -14.44
C ARG A 26 -0.25 6.00 -14.88
N THR A 27 -1.36 6.54 -15.39
CA THR A 27 -1.42 7.93 -15.83
C THR A 27 -1.11 8.89 -14.67
N ILE A 28 -1.60 8.60 -13.47
CA ILE A 28 -1.31 9.38 -12.25
C ILE A 28 0.18 9.29 -11.91
N GLY A 29 0.79 8.10 -11.91
CA GLY A 29 2.22 7.91 -11.63
C GLY A 29 3.14 8.52 -12.70
N GLU A 30 2.68 8.60 -13.95
CA GLU A 30 3.37 9.31 -15.03
C GLU A 30 3.30 10.83 -14.88
N THR A 31 2.16 11.35 -14.43
CA THR A 31 1.90 12.80 -14.35
C THR A 31 2.43 13.42 -13.06
N TYR A 32 2.25 12.75 -11.93
CA TYR A 32 2.48 13.30 -10.58
C TYR A 32 3.55 12.56 -9.78
N GLY A 33 3.90 11.33 -10.19
CA GLY A 33 4.89 10.51 -9.50
C GLY A 33 6.35 10.96 -9.71
N PRO A 34 7.32 10.32 -9.02
CA PRO A 34 7.11 9.23 -8.05
C PRO A 34 6.48 9.73 -6.74
N PHE A 35 5.71 8.87 -6.08
CA PHE A 35 5.17 9.13 -4.74
C PHE A 35 6.08 8.53 -3.67
N ASP A 36 6.25 9.25 -2.56
CA ASP A 36 7.02 8.74 -1.42
C ASP A 36 6.24 7.66 -0.68
N VAL A 37 4.95 7.87 -0.45
CA VAL A 37 4.06 6.90 0.20
C VAL A 37 2.77 6.76 -0.59
N THR A 38 2.37 5.52 -0.85
CA THR A 38 1.05 5.20 -1.39
C THR A 38 0.25 4.43 -0.35
N LEU A 39 -0.88 4.99 0.07
CA LEU A 39 -1.85 4.36 0.93
C LEU A 39 -2.88 3.67 0.02
N MET A 40 -2.80 2.35 -0.06
CA MET A 40 -3.55 1.55 -1.03
C MET A 40 -4.50 0.58 -0.35
N GLU A 41 -5.76 0.58 -0.76
CA GLU A 41 -6.74 -0.41 -0.33
C GLU A 41 -6.20 -1.84 -0.49
N THR A 42 -6.30 -2.64 0.57
CA THR A 42 -5.85 -4.03 0.62
C THR A 42 -6.74 -4.87 1.56
N GLY A 43 -8.06 -4.77 1.43
CA GLY A 43 -8.98 -5.54 2.28
C GLY A 43 -10.39 -5.65 1.69
N ALA A 44 -11.23 -6.50 2.28
CA ALA A 44 -12.62 -6.75 1.87
C ALA A 44 -12.83 -7.22 0.40
N TYR A 45 -11.78 -7.70 -0.28
CA TYR A 45 -11.93 -8.22 -1.65
C TYR A 45 -12.81 -9.48 -1.69
N ASN A 46 -13.72 -9.51 -2.65
CA ASN A 46 -14.54 -10.68 -2.99
C ASN A 46 -14.45 -10.86 -4.51
N GLU A 47 -14.20 -12.08 -4.99
CA GLU A 47 -14.13 -12.40 -6.43
C GLU A 47 -15.38 -11.92 -7.20
N ARG A 48 -16.52 -11.76 -6.51
CA ARG A 48 -17.76 -11.26 -7.12
C ARG A 48 -17.78 -9.76 -7.36
N TRP A 49 -16.89 -8.96 -6.75
CA TRP A 49 -16.89 -7.48 -6.75
C TRP A 49 -15.53 -6.86 -7.14
N ALA A 50 -14.81 -7.45 -8.10
CA ALA A 50 -13.48 -7.00 -8.53
C ALA A 50 -13.41 -5.53 -9.02
N TYR A 51 -14.53 -4.96 -9.46
CA TYR A 51 -14.59 -3.54 -9.87
C TYR A 51 -14.64 -2.55 -8.70
N VAL A 52 -14.86 -3.03 -7.47
CA VAL A 52 -15.06 -2.20 -6.28
C VAL A 52 -13.94 -2.38 -5.27
N HIS A 53 -13.28 -3.53 -5.25
CA HIS A 53 -12.19 -3.86 -4.31
C HIS A 53 -11.02 -4.54 -5.01
N MET A 54 -9.79 -4.07 -4.75
CA MET A 54 -8.57 -4.63 -5.31
C MET A 54 -8.17 -5.95 -4.63
N GLN A 55 -7.78 -6.93 -5.44
CA GLN A 55 -6.98 -8.07 -4.96
C GLN A 55 -5.59 -7.59 -4.53
N PRO A 56 -4.87 -8.30 -3.63
CA PRO A 56 -3.52 -7.91 -3.23
C PRO A 56 -2.53 -7.73 -4.39
N GLU A 57 -2.66 -8.50 -5.47
CA GLU A 57 -1.86 -8.35 -6.69
C GLU A 57 -2.17 -7.04 -7.41
N GLU A 58 -3.43 -6.62 -7.43
CA GLU A 58 -3.87 -5.36 -8.01
C GLU A 58 -3.43 -4.17 -7.16
N THR A 59 -3.48 -4.28 -5.83
CA THR A 59 -2.90 -3.31 -4.90
C THR A 59 -1.42 -3.11 -5.19
N LEU A 60 -0.65 -4.20 -5.31
CA LEU A 60 0.77 -4.13 -5.63
C LEU A 60 0.99 -3.49 -7.00
N GLN A 61 0.23 -3.87 -8.03
CA GLN A 61 0.36 -3.31 -9.36
C GLN A 61 0.05 -1.81 -9.37
N ALA A 62 -1.01 -1.37 -8.68
CA ALA A 62 -1.37 0.03 -8.58
C ALA A 62 -0.26 0.85 -7.89
N HIS A 63 0.35 0.31 -6.83
CA HIS A 63 1.53 0.91 -6.19
C HIS A 63 2.70 1.08 -7.16
N LEU A 64 3.00 0.05 -7.97
CA LEU A 64 4.06 0.09 -8.96
C LEU A 64 3.76 1.10 -10.09
N ASP A 65 2.52 1.13 -10.57
CA ASP A 65 2.07 2.06 -11.61
C ASP A 65 2.10 3.52 -11.13
N LEU A 66 1.85 3.75 -9.84
CA LEU A 66 2.05 5.05 -9.18
C LEU A 66 3.53 5.41 -8.98
N LYS A 67 4.46 4.48 -9.20
CA LYS A 67 5.89 4.64 -8.90
C LYS A 67 6.12 4.97 -7.42
N GLY A 68 5.38 4.31 -6.54
CA GLY A 68 5.49 4.48 -5.09
C GLY A 68 6.81 3.95 -4.54
N ARG A 69 7.36 4.61 -3.51
CA ARG A 69 8.55 4.13 -2.79
C ARG A 69 8.19 3.23 -1.61
N HIS A 70 7.18 3.63 -0.84
CA HIS A 70 6.67 2.87 0.29
C HIS A 70 5.17 2.57 0.11
N LEU A 71 4.78 1.32 0.34
CA LEU A 71 3.40 0.85 0.30
C LEU A 71 2.84 0.74 1.71
N LEU A 72 1.78 1.48 2.01
CA LEU A 72 1.01 1.35 3.24
C LEU A 72 -0.36 0.74 2.88
N PRO A 73 -0.59 -0.55 3.15
CA PRO A 73 -1.86 -1.19 2.86
C PRO A 73 -2.93 -0.71 3.87
N ILE A 74 -4.05 -0.19 3.38
CA ILE A 74 -5.18 0.32 4.17
C ILE A 74 -6.46 -0.49 3.92
N HIS A 75 -7.55 -0.09 4.60
CA HIS A 75 -8.89 -0.68 4.44
C HIS A 75 -8.94 -2.19 4.77
N ASN A 76 -8.09 -2.60 5.70
CA ASN A 76 -7.86 -3.97 6.17
C ASN A 76 -8.01 -4.04 7.70
N GLY A 77 -8.40 -5.21 8.22
CA GLY A 77 -8.42 -5.50 9.66
C GLY A 77 -9.51 -4.84 10.51
N THR A 78 -10.48 -4.13 9.93
CA THR A 78 -11.53 -3.39 10.68
C THR A 78 -12.95 -3.97 10.54
N PHE A 79 -13.32 -4.53 9.39
CA PHE A 79 -14.63 -5.14 9.18
C PHE A 79 -14.53 -6.49 8.48
N ASP A 80 -15.25 -7.49 8.98
CA ASP A 80 -15.42 -8.81 8.36
C ASP A 80 -16.47 -8.69 7.23
N LEU A 81 -16.04 -8.16 6.08
CA LEU A 81 -16.90 -7.94 4.90
C LEU A 81 -16.70 -9.01 3.82
N SER A 82 -15.87 -10.01 4.07
CA SER A 82 -15.41 -10.99 3.07
C SER A 82 -15.31 -12.39 3.67
N MET A 83 -15.35 -13.42 2.82
CA MET A 83 -15.34 -14.84 3.24
C MET A 83 -13.94 -15.37 3.58
N HIS A 84 -12.89 -14.55 3.50
CA HIS A 84 -11.52 -14.96 3.79
C HIS A 84 -11.17 -14.76 5.26
N VAL A 85 -10.20 -15.52 5.78
CA VAL A 85 -9.67 -15.25 7.12
C VAL A 85 -9.06 -13.84 7.14
N TRP A 86 -9.36 -13.06 8.17
CA TRP A 86 -9.03 -11.64 8.25
C TRP A 86 -7.53 -11.32 8.10
N GLN A 87 -6.64 -12.29 8.35
CA GLN A 87 -5.19 -12.17 8.21
C GLN A 87 -4.68 -12.36 6.76
N GLU A 88 -5.46 -13.03 5.89
CA GLU A 88 -5.04 -13.39 4.53
C GLU A 88 -4.58 -12.20 3.68
N PRO A 89 -5.25 -11.03 3.70
CA PRO A 89 -4.80 -9.89 2.91
C PRO A 89 -3.41 -9.41 3.30
N PHE A 90 -3.10 -9.40 4.61
CA PHE A 90 -1.79 -8.99 5.11
C PHE A 90 -0.69 -10.00 4.73
N GLU A 91 -0.97 -11.30 4.81
CA GLU A 91 -0.02 -12.33 4.38
C GLU A 91 0.30 -12.22 2.89
N ARG A 92 -0.73 -12.08 2.06
CA ARG A 92 -0.57 -12.01 0.60
C ARG A 92 0.19 -10.76 0.18
N ILE A 93 -0.19 -9.58 0.69
CA ILE A 93 0.50 -8.34 0.31
C ILE A 93 1.94 -8.31 0.83
N ALA A 94 2.22 -8.87 2.02
CA ALA A 94 3.57 -8.97 2.54
C ALA A 94 4.46 -9.89 1.68
N ALA A 95 3.94 -11.05 1.26
CA ALA A 95 4.65 -11.95 0.37
C ALA A 95 4.91 -11.31 -1.01
N LEU A 96 3.90 -10.65 -1.58
CA LEU A 96 3.99 -9.94 -2.86
C LEU A 96 5.02 -8.82 -2.80
N ALA A 97 4.98 -7.98 -1.76
CA ALA A 97 5.93 -6.88 -1.57
C ALA A 97 7.37 -7.40 -1.44
N ALA A 98 7.59 -8.44 -0.62
CA ALA A 98 8.89 -9.08 -0.49
C ALA A 98 9.42 -9.64 -1.82
N ALA A 99 8.55 -10.28 -2.62
CA ALA A 99 8.93 -10.83 -3.93
C ALA A 99 9.32 -9.76 -4.96
N HIS A 100 8.80 -8.54 -4.83
CA HIS A 100 9.04 -7.43 -5.76
C HIS A 100 10.02 -6.36 -5.22
N GLY A 101 10.57 -6.56 -4.02
CA GLY A 101 11.47 -5.58 -3.38
C GLY A 101 10.77 -4.28 -2.98
N VAL A 102 9.46 -4.32 -2.75
CA VAL A 102 8.67 -3.17 -2.31
C VAL A 102 8.78 -2.99 -0.80
N SER A 103 9.02 -1.75 -0.36
CA SER A 103 9.07 -1.41 1.06
C SER A 103 7.65 -1.28 1.60
N LEU A 104 7.22 -2.26 2.41
CA LEU A 104 5.90 -2.28 3.04
C LEU A 104 5.94 -1.58 4.40
N ILE A 105 4.92 -0.80 4.72
CA ILE A 105 4.68 -0.17 6.03
C ILE A 105 3.47 -0.83 6.66
N THR A 106 3.64 -1.52 7.78
CA THR A 106 2.56 -2.18 8.51
C THR A 106 2.56 -1.77 9.99
N PRO A 107 2.11 -0.53 10.29
CA PRO A 107 2.01 -0.07 11.67
C PRO A 107 0.97 -0.90 12.44
N GLU A 108 1.16 -1.06 13.74
CA GLU A 108 0.11 -1.54 14.62
C GLU A 108 -1.06 -0.54 14.67
N MET A 109 -2.25 -1.04 15.05
CA MET A 109 -3.44 -0.18 15.17
C MET A 109 -3.19 0.91 16.22
N GLY A 110 -3.17 2.17 15.77
CA GLY A 110 -2.91 3.35 16.61
C GLY A 110 -1.44 3.77 16.69
N GLU A 111 -0.52 3.05 16.04
CA GLU A 111 0.88 3.45 15.91
C GLU A 111 1.03 4.63 14.93
N GLN A 112 1.92 5.58 15.26
CA GLN A 112 2.22 6.73 14.42
C GLN A 112 3.27 6.37 13.37
N VAL A 113 3.04 6.76 12.11
CA VAL A 113 4.01 6.64 11.02
C VAL A 113 4.55 8.02 10.65
N ASP A 114 5.87 8.19 10.66
CA ASP A 114 6.54 9.34 10.03
C ASP A 114 6.65 9.09 8.52
N LEU A 115 5.92 9.86 7.72
CA LEU A 115 5.89 9.69 6.26
C LEU A 115 7.19 10.17 5.57
N CYS A 116 8.00 10.99 6.24
CA CYS A 116 9.31 11.41 5.72
C CYS A 116 10.39 10.34 5.95
N ALA A 117 10.19 9.46 6.93
CA ALA A 117 11.09 8.35 7.22
C ALA A 117 10.29 7.11 7.69
N PRO A 118 9.51 6.47 6.79
CA PRO A 118 8.61 5.39 7.20
C PRO A 118 9.37 4.17 7.70
N HIS A 119 8.91 3.60 8.81
CA HIS A 119 9.37 2.30 9.29
C HIS A 119 8.51 1.18 8.69
N GLY A 120 9.08 -0.02 8.57
CA GLY A 120 8.36 -1.16 8.00
C GLY A 120 7.24 -1.70 8.90
N GLY A 121 7.32 -1.49 10.21
CA GLY A 121 6.39 -2.05 11.19
C GLY A 121 6.61 -3.54 11.44
N ALA A 122 5.61 -4.20 12.04
CA ALA A 122 5.67 -5.62 12.40
C ALA A 122 4.51 -6.41 11.75
N ALA A 123 4.67 -7.74 11.65
CA ALA A 123 3.61 -8.64 11.23
C ALA A 123 2.63 -8.94 12.39
N TRP A 124 2.06 -7.89 12.99
CA TRP A 124 1.25 -7.96 14.21
C TRP A 124 0.00 -8.84 14.07
N TRP A 125 -0.52 -8.99 12.85
CA TRP A 125 -1.66 -9.87 12.56
C TRP A 125 -1.35 -11.36 12.79
N ARG A 126 -0.07 -11.76 12.86
CA ARG A 126 0.36 -13.12 13.21
C ARG A 126 0.45 -13.38 14.71
N MET A 127 0.34 -12.33 15.53
CA MET A 127 0.44 -12.43 16.99
C MET A 127 -0.94 -12.57 17.66
N SER A 128 -2.01 -12.63 16.86
CA SER A 128 -3.40 -12.76 17.29
C SER A 128 -3.96 -14.17 17.07
#